data_AF-A0A151U6H1-F1
#
_entry.id   AF-A0A151U6H1-F1
#
_cell.length_a   1.000
_cell.length_b   1.000
_cell.length_c   1.000
_cell.angle_alpha   90.00
_cell.angle_beta   90.00
_cell.angle_gamma   90.00
#
_symmetry.space_group_name_H-M   'P 1'
#
loop_
_entity.id
_entity.type
_entity.pdbx_description
1 polymer ?
#
loop_
_entity_poly.entity_id
_entity_poly.type
_entity_poly.pdbx_seq_one_letter_code
_entity_poly.pdbx_strand_id
1 'polypeptide(L)'
;MSEESRAAIAESHPQLLDLADNGTLVLVQKKSFGPVPPWRTQFVEPESIWLLGTTHVSEDSALQVERVVRALKPDNVVVELCRSR
;
A
#
# COMPACT_ATOMS: atom_id res chain seq x y z
N MET A 1 -6.72 -2.69 -12.44
CA MET A 1 -5.90 -2.24 -11.30
C MET A 1 -5.97 -3.20 -10.12
N SER A 2 -7.16 -3.65 -9.66
CA SER A 2 -7.23 -4.59 -8.52
C SER A 2 -6.71 -6.00 -8.84
N GLU A 3 -6.96 -6.56 -10.03
CA GLU A 3 -6.47 -7.90 -10.39
C GLU A 3 -4.94 -7.97 -10.51
N GLU A 4 -4.32 -6.98 -11.15
CA GLU A 4 -2.86 -6.89 -11.28
C GLU A 4 -2.18 -6.69 -9.92
N SER A 5 -2.75 -5.81 -9.08
CA SER A 5 -2.33 -5.63 -7.68
C SER A 5 -2.39 -6.96 -6.93
N ARG A 6 -3.55 -7.64 -6.98
CA ARG A 6 -3.77 -8.91 -6.29
C ARG A 6 -2.79 -9.99 -6.76
N ALA A 7 -2.57 -10.11 -8.07
CA ALA A 7 -1.62 -11.09 -8.62
C ALA A 7 -0.20 -10.85 -8.14
N ALA A 8 0.27 -9.59 -8.17
CA ALA A 8 1.58 -9.21 -7.68
C ALA A 8 1.73 -9.44 -6.16
N ILE A 9 0.67 -9.23 -5.37
CA ILE A 9 0.65 -9.55 -3.94
C ILE A 9 0.71 -11.06 -3.72
N ALA A 10 -0.07 -11.85 -4.46
CA ALA A 10 -0.05 -13.32 -4.36
C ALA A 10 1.34 -13.91 -4.65
N GLU A 11 2.07 -13.31 -5.59
CA GLU A 11 3.43 -13.74 -5.96
C GLU A 11 4.47 -13.33 -4.91
N SER A 12 4.45 -12.08 -4.44
CA SER A 12 5.51 -11.52 -3.59
C SER A 12 5.27 -11.66 -2.09
N HIS A 13 4.01 -11.55 -1.65
CA HIS A 13 3.60 -11.52 -0.25
C HIS A 13 2.28 -12.30 -0.06
N PRO A 14 2.25 -13.62 -0.32
CA PRO A 14 1.03 -14.43 -0.25
C PRO A 14 0.35 -14.37 1.12
N GLN A 15 1.10 -14.12 2.20
CA GLN A 15 0.58 -13.92 3.55
C GLN A 15 -0.28 -12.65 3.74
N LEU A 16 -0.35 -11.78 2.72
CA LEU A 16 -1.19 -10.58 2.69
C LEU A 16 -2.33 -10.69 1.67
N LEU A 17 -2.48 -11.83 0.98
CA LEU A 17 -3.45 -12.00 -0.10
C LEU A 17 -4.90 -11.83 0.37
N ASP A 18 -5.23 -12.25 1.58
CA ASP A 18 -6.54 -12.03 2.21
C ASP A 18 -6.90 -10.54 2.32
N LEU A 19 -5.92 -9.66 2.54
CA LEU A 19 -6.13 -8.21 2.55
C LEU A 19 -6.33 -7.63 1.16
N ALA A 20 -5.79 -8.27 0.12
CA ALA A 20 -6.08 -7.89 -1.26
C ALA A 20 -7.45 -8.41 -1.70
N ASP A 21 -7.81 -9.63 -1.30
CA ASP A 21 -9.10 -10.27 -1.59
C ASP A 21 -10.27 -9.50 -0.96
N ASN A 22 -10.09 -8.95 0.24
CA ASN A 22 -11.10 -8.15 0.92
C ASN A 22 -11.09 -6.65 0.52
N GLY A 23 -10.19 -6.24 -0.39
CA GLY A 23 -10.08 -4.87 -0.90
C GLY A 23 -9.43 -3.86 0.06
N THR A 24 -8.83 -4.32 1.16
CA THR A 24 -8.18 -3.48 2.18
C THR A 24 -6.76 -3.09 1.77
N LEU A 25 -6.06 -3.92 0.98
CA LEU A 25 -4.69 -3.71 0.55
C LEU A 25 -4.59 -3.61 -0.98
N VAL A 26 -3.94 -2.55 -1.46
CA VAL A 26 -3.68 -2.30 -2.88
C VAL A 26 -2.20 -2.01 -3.10
N LEU A 27 -1.61 -2.66 -4.09
CA LEU A 27 -0.25 -2.43 -4.57
C LEU A 27 -0.29 -1.60 -5.85
N VAL A 28 0.35 -0.44 -5.82
CA VAL A 28 0.58 0.41 -6.99
C VAL A 28 2.06 0.36 -7.34
N GLN A 29 2.40 -0.05 -8.56
CA GLN A 29 3.79 -0.16 -9.02
C GLN A 29 4.20 1.07 -9.81
N LYS A 30 5.49 1.42 -9.77
CA LYS A 30 6.06 2.58 -10.48
C LYS A 30 5.67 2.70 -11.95
N LYS A 31 5.59 1.57 -12.66
CA LYS A 31 5.16 1.50 -14.07
C LYS A 31 3.75 2.09 -14.33
N SER A 32 2.97 2.30 -13.28
CA SER A 32 1.62 2.88 -13.34
C SER A 32 1.61 4.42 -13.33
N PHE A 33 2.74 5.07 -13.06
CA PHE A 33 2.84 6.53 -13.01
C PHE A 33 3.51 7.09 -14.27
N GLY A 34 3.08 8.28 -14.70
CA GLY A 34 3.65 9.00 -15.84
C GLY A 34 5.06 9.55 -15.56
N PRO A 35 5.70 10.20 -16.54
CA PRO A 35 7.05 10.73 -16.37
C PRO A 35 7.15 11.74 -15.22
N VAL A 36 8.25 11.69 -14.45
CA VAL A 36 8.53 12.68 -13.40
C VAL A 36 8.62 14.07 -14.02
N PRO A 37 7.86 15.06 -13.53
CA PRO A 37 7.90 16.40 -14.09
C PRO A 37 9.29 17.06 -13.98
N PRO A 38 9.73 17.85 -14.98
CA PRO A 38 11.08 18.43 -15.02
C PRO A 38 11.43 19.32 -13.83
N TRP A 39 10.44 19.92 -13.16
CA TRP A 39 10.64 20.79 -11.99
C TRP A 39 10.85 20.02 -10.69
N ARG A 40 10.72 18.69 -10.69
CA ARG A 40 10.83 17.84 -9.50
C ARG A 40 12.07 16.94 -9.55
N THR A 41 13.21 17.50 -9.96
CA THR A 41 14.46 16.76 -10.23
C THR A 41 15.04 16.01 -9.04
N GLN A 42 14.72 16.40 -7.80
CA GLN A 42 15.18 15.72 -6.58
C GLN A 42 14.23 14.62 -6.09
N PHE A 43 13.06 14.47 -6.71
CA PHE A 43 12.10 13.45 -6.33
C PHE A 43 12.45 12.11 -6.98
N VAL A 44 12.66 11.11 -6.14
CA VAL A 44 12.77 9.72 -6.56
C VAL A 44 11.43 9.05 -6.28
N GLU A 45 10.77 8.62 -7.34
CA GLU A 45 9.53 7.87 -7.22
C GLU A 45 9.79 6.47 -6.64
N PRO A 46 9.03 6.02 -5.63
CA PRO A 46 9.20 4.69 -5.08
C PRO A 46 8.85 3.62 -6.12
N GLU A 47 9.54 2.47 -6.06
CA GLU A 47 9.28 1.33 -6.95
C GLU A 47 7.85 0.76 -6.75
N SER A 48 7.33 0.88 -5.53
CA SER A 48 5.96 0.51 -5.20
C SER A 48 5.38 1.37 -4.08
N ILE A 49 4.06 1.53 -4.12
CA ILE A 49 3.27 2.15 -3.05
C ILE A 49 2.23 1.11 -2.61
N TRP A 50 2.19 0.86 -1.31
CA TRP A 50 1.23 -0.06 -0.68
C TRP A 50 0.19 0.77 0.07
N LEU A 51 -1.05 0.71 -0.39
CA LEU A 51 -2.18 1.42 0.20
C LEU A 51 -2.97 0.46 1.07
N LEU A 52 -3.04 0.73 2.37
CA LEU A 52 -3.83 -0.02 3.33
C LEU A 52 -4.99 0.85 3.82
N GLY A 53 -6.21 0.49 3.43
CA GLY A 53 -7.42 1.12 3.93
C GLY A 53 -7.78 0.56 5.31
N THR A 54 -8.01 1.43 6.29
CA THR A 54 -8.47 0.99 7.62
C THR A 54 -9.79 1.68 7.96
N THR A 55 -10.60 1.04 8.80
CA THR A 55 -11.88 1.59 9.25
C THR A 55 -11.80 1.84 10.76
N HIS A 56 -11.74 3.13 11.15
CA HIS A 56 -11.58 3.59 12.53
C HIS A 56 -10.28 3.12 13.22
N VAL A 57 -10.05 3.58 14.45
CA VAL A 57 -8.98 3.08 15.33
C VAL A 57 -9.50 1.82 16.03
N SER A 58 -9.63 0.72 15.28
CA SER A 58 -9.99 -0.59 15.81
C SER A 58 -8.75 -1.46 16.06
N GLU A 59 -8.87 -2.44 16.96
CA GLU A 59 -7.79 -3.42 17.20
C GLU A 59 -7.45 -4.19 15.91
N ASP A 60 -8.47 -4.56 15.12
CA ASP A 60 -8.27 -5.24 13.83
C ASP A 60 -7.46 -4.38 12.84
N SER A 61 -7.76 -3.08 12.75
CA SER A 61 -6.97 -2.16 11.93
C SER A 61 -5.52 -2.07 12.39
N ALA A 62 -5.26 -2.05 13.71
CA ALA A 62 -3.90 -2.05 14.25
C ALA A 62 -3.15 -3.34 13.91
N LEU A 63 -3.81 -4.50 14.04
CA LEU A 63 -3.23 -5.81 13.70
C LEU A 63 -2.90 -5.91 12.21
N GLN A 64 -3.79 -5.43 11.33
CA GLN A 64 -3.54 -5.41 9.89
C GLN A 64 -2.35 -4.51 9.52
N VAL A 65 -2.28 -3.31 10.10
CA VAL A 65 -1.14 -2.40 9.92
C VAL A 65 0.16 -3.05 10.37
N GLU A 66 0.18 -3.66 11.57
CA GLU A 66 1.35 -4.37 12.07
C GLU A 66 1.79 -5.48 11.10
N ARG A 67 0.83 -6.29 10.63
CA ARG A 67 1.10 -7.41 9.72
C ARG A 67 1.74 -6.93 8.42
N VAL A 68 1.22 -5.84 7.84
CA VAL A 68 1.73 -5.25 6.60
C VAL A 68 3.12 -4.65 6.81
N VAL A 69 3.31 -3.82 7.85
CA VAL A 69 4.60 -3.18 8.12
C VAL A 69 5.70 -4.21 8.40
N ARG A 70 5.39 -5.28 9.15
CA ARG A 70 6.36 -6.35 9.42
C ARG A 70 6.74 -7.14 8.17
N ALA A 71 5.77 -7.41 7.29
CA ALA A 71 6.00 -8.15 6.06
C ALA A 71 6.81 -7.33 5.06
N LEU A 72 6.44 -6.06 4.85
CA LEU A 72 7.01 -5.21 3.81
C LEU A 72 8.30 -4.50 4.22
N LYS A 73 8.47 -4.20 5.52
CA LYS A 73 9.56 -3.38 6.06
C LYS A 73 9.81 -2.10 5.23
N PRO A 74 8.78 -1.26 5.04
CA PRO A 74 8.88 -0.12 4.13
C PRO A 74 9.85 0.94 4.64
N ASP A 75 10.54 1.63 3.72
CA ASP A 75 11.42 2.76 4.07
C ASP A 75 10.66 3.94 4.66
N ASN A 76 9.40 4.13 4.24
CA ASN A 76 8.55 5.23 4.64
C ASN A 76 7.12 4.74 4.92
N VAL A 77 6.53 5.24 6.01
CA VAL A 77 5.11 5.03 6.34
C VAL A 77 4.42 6.38 6.34
N VAL A 78 3.36 6.51 5.55
CA VAL A 78 2.51 7.70 5.49
C VAL A 78 1.16 7.35 6.07
N VAL A 79 0.66 8.18 6.98
CA VAL A 79 -0.65 8.01 7.62
C VAL A 79 -1.55 9.17 7.20
N GLU A 80 -2.65 8.83 6.54
CA GLU A 80 -3.75 9.76 6.30
C GLU A 80 -4.84 9.53 7.35
N LEU A 81 -5.25 10.61 8.03
CA LEU A 81 -6.32 10.57 9.01
C LEU A 81 -7.58 11.20 8.41
N CYS A 82 -8.62 10.40 8.21
CA CYS A 82 -9.92 10.90 7.78
C CYS A 82 -10.53 11.83 8.85
N ARG A 83 -11.05 12.99 8.42
CA ARG A 83 -11.66 14.00 9.32
C ARG A 83 -13.07 13.61 9.80
N SER A 84 -13.69 12.62 9.18
CA SER A 84 -15.06 12.17 9.45
C SER A 84 -15.10 11.33 10.73
N ARG A 85 -15.53 11.94 11.83
CA ARG A 85 -16.02 11.24 13.03
C ARG A 85 -17.44 10.74 12.79
#